data_AF-A0A7C5MWM3-F1
#
_entry.id   AF-A0A7C5MWM3-F1
#
_cell.length_a   1.000
_cell.length_b   1.000
_cell.length_c   1.000
_cell.angle_alpha   90.00
_cell.angle_beta   90.00
_cell.angle_gamma   90.00
#
_symmetry.space_group_name_H-M   'P 1'
#
loop_
_entity.id
_entity.type
_entity.pdbx_description
1 polymer ?
#
loop_
_entity_poly.entity_id
_entity_poly.type
_entity_poly.pdbx_seq_one_letter_code
_entity_poly.pdbx_strand_id
1 'polypeptide(L)' 'MKQDDAQLQQRFQAGDLQAYEVLFHKYYPPLTGYAFKIVQDMDIARDLVQDLFVKLYQNRKKV' A
#
# COMPACT_ATOMS: atom_id res chain seq x y z
N MET A 1 -12.29 -9.08 -13.95
CA MET A 1 -12.47 -7.63 -14.17
C MET A 1 -11.24 -6.93 -13.60
N LYS A 2 -10.38 -6.33 -14.45
CA LYS A 2 -9.26 -5.52 -13.97
C LYS A 2 -9.88 -4.26 -13.35
N GLN A 3 -9.80 -4.11 -12.02
CA GLN A 3 -10.08 -2.81 -11.42
C GLN A 3 -8.98 -1.87 -11.90
N ASP A 4 -9.39 -0.75 -12.48
CA ASP A 4 -8.47 0.26 -12.97
C ASP A 4 -7.82 0.96 -11.77
N ASP A 5 -6.50 1.13 -11.78
CA ASP A 5 -5.77 1.68 -10.64
C ASP A 5 -6.25 3.11 -10.32
N ALA A 6 -6.68 3.85 -11.36
CA ALA A 6 -7.31 5.15 -11.21
C ALA A 6 -8.63 5.08 -10.41
N GLN A 7 -9.47 4.07 -10.65
CA GLN A 7 -10.73 3.89 -9.93
C GLN A 7 -10.48 3.46 -8.47
N LEU A 8 -9.49 2.59 -8.24
CA LEU A 8 -9.08 2.21 -6.89
C LEU A 8 -8.55 3.41 -6.11
N GLN A 9 -7.75 4.26 -6.73
CA GLN A 9 -7.24 5.49 -6.12
C GLN A 9 -8.38 6.44 -5.74
N GLN A 10 -9.34 6.70 -6.64
CA GLN A 10 -10.49 7.57 -6.33
C GLN A 10 -11.32 7.03 -5.16
N ARG A 11 -11.61 5.73 -5.15
CA ARG A 11 -12.35 5.08 -4.06
C ARG A 11 -11.56 5.14 -2.75
N PHE A 12 -10.26 4.89 -2.80
CA PHE A 12 -9.37 5.00 -1.66
C PHE A 12 -9.36 6.43 -1.07
N GLN A 13 -9.22 7.46 -1.91
CA GLN A 13 -9.30 8.87 -1.49
C GLN A 13 -10.64 9.20 -0.83
N ALA A 14 -11.73 8.60 -1.31
CA ALA A 14 -13.07 8.73 -0.74
C ALA A 14 -13.25 7.98 0.61
N GLY A 15 -12.25 7.20 1.05
CA GLY A 15 -12.27 6.47 2.32
C GLY A 15 -12.79 5.03 2.23
N ASP A 16 -12.89 4.47 1.01
CA ASP A 16 -13.31 3.09 0.79
C ASP A 16 -12.26 2.10 1.31
N LEU A 17 -12.60 1.38 2.38
CA LEU A 17 -11.73 0.38 3.00
C LEU A 17 -11.46 -0.82 2.08
N GLN A 18 -12.40 -1.21 1.21
CA GLN A 18 -12.15 -2.29 0.25
C GLN A 18 -11.12 -1.86 -0.79
N ALA A 19 -11.18 -0.60 -1.24
CA ALA A 19 -10.17 -0.09 -2.15
C ALA A 19 -8.77 -0.08 -1.51
N TYR A 20 -8.68 0.32 -0.23
CA TYR A 20 -7.43 0.22 0.53
C TYR A 20 -6.93 -1.22 0.65
N GLU A 21 -7.81 -2.17 0.97
CA GLU A 21 -7.46 -3.59 1.09
C GLU A 21 -6.94 -4.17 -0.24
N VAL A 22 -7.57 -3.83 -1.36
CA VAL A 22 -7.11 -4.25 -2.69
C VAL A 22 -5.72 -3.65 -2.99
N LEU A 23 -5.50 -2.36 -2.71
CA LEU A 23 -4.19 -1.73 -2.87
C LEU A 23 -3.13 -2.38 -1.96
N PHE A 24 -3.48 -2.68 -0.71
CA PHE A 24 -2.61 -3.35 0.24
C PHE A 24 -2.18 -4.73 -0.29
N HIS A 25 -3.12 -5.61 -0.63
CA HIS A 25 -2.80 -6.94 -1.14
C HIS A 25 -2.00 -6.90 -2.45
N LYS A 26 -2.27 -5.92 -3.32
CA LYS A 26 -1.58 -5.77 -4.61
C LYS A 26 -0.13 -5.29 -4.44
N TYR A 27 0.10 -4.31 -3.58
CA TYR A 27 1.40 -3.61 -3.52
C TYR A 27 2.26 -3.99 -2.31
N TYR A 28 1.70 -4.56 -1.24
CA TYR A 28 2.46 -4.94 -0.05
C TYR A 28 3.56 -5.97 -0.36
N PRO A 29 3.31 -7.10 -1.05
CA PRO A 29 4.38 -8.06 -1.36
C PRO A 29 5.52 -7.51 -2.23
N PRO A 30 5.28 -6.83 -3.38
CA PRO A 30 6.37 -6.31 -4.19
C PRO A 30 7.13 -5.16 -3.50
N LEU A 31 6.46 -4.32 -2.71
CA LEU A 31 7.14 -3.28 -1.93
C LEU A 31 7.99 -3.85 -0.80
N THR A 32 7.52 -4.91 -0.14
CA THR A 32 8.30 -5.62 0.89
C THR A 32 9.54 -6.27 0.28
N GLY A 33 9.39 -6.92 -0.88
CA GLY A 33 10.52 -7.47 -1.63
C GLY A 33 11.52 -6.41 -2.08
N TYR A 34 11.05 -5.19 -2.41
CA TYR A 34 11.93 -4.07 -2.72
C TYR A 34 12.65 -3.55 -1.47
N ALA A 35 11.94 -3.34 -0.37
CA ALA A 35 12.52 -2.90 0.91
C ALA A 35 13.58 -3.89 1.41
N PHE A 36 13.31 -5.19 1.31
CA PHE A 36 14.26 -6.24 1.67
C PHE A 36 15.59 -6.15 0.91
N LYS A 37 15.57 -5.78 -0.38
CA LYS A 37 16.82 -5.59 -1.14
C LYS A 37 17.70 -4.46 -0.59
N ILE A 38 17.12 -3.53 0.16
CA ILE A 38 17.81 -2.37 0.74
C ILE A 38 18.27 -2.70 2.17
N VAL A 39 17.36 -3.21 3.01
CA VAL A 39 17.62 -3.41 4.44
C VAL A 39 18.19 -4.79 4.78
N GLN A 40 18.09 -5.75 3.85
CA GLN A 40 18.53 -7.15 3.99
C GLN A 40 17.97 -7.90 5.21
N ASP A 41 16.87 -7.42 5.76
CA ASP A 41 16.16 -8.00 6.89
C ASP A 41 14.66 -7.99 6.57
N MET A 42 14.02 -9.17 6.65
CA MET A 42 12.61 -9.31 6.27
C MET A 42 11.65 -8.71 7.28
N ASP A 43 12.00 -8.67 8.56
CA ASP A 43 11.14 -8.12 9.59
C ASP A 43 11.18 -6.59 9.52
N ILE A 44 12.37 -6.00 9.37
CA ILE A 44 12.52 -4.55 9.11
C ILE A 44 11.82 -4.15 7.81
N ALA A 45 11.93 -4.95 6.74
CA ALA A 45 11.28 -4.66 5.47
C ALA A 45 9.75 -4.64 5.59
N ARG A 46 9.17 -5.57 6.35
CA ARG A 46 7.72 -5.62 6.61
C ARG A 46 7.28 -4.41 7.42
N ASP A 47 7.99 -4.09 8.51
CA ASP A 47 7.65 -2.95 9.38
C ASP A 47 7.68 -1.63 8.58
N LEU A 48 8.69 -1.42 7.74
CA LEU A 48 8.79 -0.22 6.89
C LEU A 48 7.62 -0.10 5.92
N VAL A 49 7.24 -1.20 5.27
CA VAL A 49 6.13 -1.20 4.30
C VAL A 49 4.79 -1.08 5.02
N GLN A 50 4.63 -1.68 6.19
CA GLN A 50 3.45 -1.52 7.03
C GLN A 50 3.26 -0.04 7.42
N ASP A 51 4.31 0.62 7.91
CA ASP A 51 4.30 2.04 8.25
C ASP A 51 3.97 2.93 7.04
N LEU A 52 4.50 2.59 5.87
CA LEU A 52 4.16 3.25 4.61
C LEU A 52 2.65 3.17 4.34
N PHE A 53 2.05 2.00 4.48
CA PHE A 53 0.61 1.82 4.25
C PHE A 53 -0.28 2.51 5.29
N VAL A 54 0.17 2.60 6.55
CA VAL A 54 -0.51 3.39 7.59
C VAL A 54 -0.47 4.88 7.24
N LYS A 55 0.72 5.41 6.88
CA LYS A 55 0.89 6.80 6.47
C LYS A 55 0.11 7.11 5.19
N LEU A 56 0.04 6.18 4.25
CA LEU A 56 -0.74 6.30 3.03
C LEU A 56 -2.23 6.47 3.36
N TYR A 57 -2.78 5.62 4.24
CA TYR A 57 -4.18 5.72 4.67
C TYR A 57 -4.51 7.03 5.40
N GLN A 58 -3.60 7.48 6.28
CA GLN A 58 -3.74 8.75 7.00
C GLN A 58 -3.72 9.95 6.04
N ASN A 59 -2.88 9.89 5.01
CA ASN A 59 -2.73 10.96 4.01
C ASN A 59 -3.57 10.75 2.76
N ARG A 60 -4.54 9.82 2.74
CA ARG A 60 -5.32 9.45 1.56
C ARG A 60 -5.99 10.59 0.80
N LYS A 61 -6.23 11.75 1.43
CA LYS A 61 -6.81 12.93 0.77
C LYS A 61 -5.80 13.79 0.01
N LYS A 62 -4.50 13.53 0.18
CA LYS A 62 -3.37 14.30 -0.39
C LYS A 62 -2.61 13.55 -1.48
N VAL A 63 -2.95 12.27 -1.70
CA VAL A 63 -2.31 11.34 -2.64
C VAL A 63 -3.32 11.03 -3.73
#